data_AF-A0A973IZG3-F1
#
_entry.id   AF-A0A973IZG3-F1
#
_cell.length_a   1.000
_cell.length_b   1.000
_cell.length_c   1.000
_cell.angle_alpha   90.00
_cell.angle_beta   90.00
_cell.angle_gamma   90.00
#
_symmetry.space_group_name_H-M   'P 1'
#
loop_
_entity.id
_entity.type
_entity.pdbx_description
1 polymer ?
#
loop_
_entity_poly.entity_id
_entity_poly.type
_entity_poly.pdbx_seq_one_letter_code
_entity_poly.pdbx_strand_id
1 'polypeptide(L)'
;MFRKTRSYLTKFLIVSLVIFSLPQVTNAASLTALSDTMSRLKDSQASNHTIRFTTPTGVAGAAQVVVTFPTGFDVNGTGNNLDYTDIDVADDGVDVTLAAS
;
A
#
# COMPACT_ATOMS: atom_id res chain seq x y z
N MET A 1 4.48 25.09 -49.46
CA MET A 1 3.63 24.49 -48.41
C MET A 1 4.40 23.57 -47.45
N PHE A 2 5.36 22.76 -47.93
CA PHE A 2 6.06 21.72 -47.15
C PHE A 2 7.01 22.16 -46.00
N ARG A 3 7.53 23.40 -46.01
CA ARG A 3 8.49 23.87 -44.99
C ARG A 3 7.83 24.22 -43.65
N LYS A 4 6.58 24.72 -43.71
CA LYS A 4 5.77 25.05 -42.53
C LYS A 4 5.27 23.77 -41.84
N THR A 5 4.76 22.80 -42.61
CA THR A 5 4.30 21.50 -42.08
C THR A 5 5.41 20.69 -41.40
N ARG A 6 6.63 20.68 -41.95
CA ARG A 6 7.80 20.07 -41.28
C ARG A 6 8.12 20.75 -39.94
N SER A 7 8.05 22.08 -39.87
CA SER A 7 8.28 22.82 -38.62
C SER A 7 7.21 22.56 -37.55
N TYR A 8 5.93 22.46 -37.94
CA TYR A 8 4.85 22.10 -37.00
C TYR A 8 4.99 20.67 -36.49
N LEU A 9 5.37 19.72 -37.36
CA LEU A 9 5.60 18.33 -36.97
C LEU A 9 6.77 18.20 -35.97
N THR A 10 7.88 18.89 -36.20
CA THR A 10 9.02 18.89 -35.27
C THR A 10 8.64 19.46 -33.91
N LYS A 11 7.88 20.57 -33.87
CA LYS A 11 7.39 21.14 -32.61
C LYS A 11 6.45 20.19 -31.88
N PHE A 12 5.56 19.53 -32.61
CA PHE A 12 4.66 18.50 -32.05
C PHE A 12 5.44 17.33 -31.44
N LEU A 13 6.46 16.83 -32.14
CA LEU A 13 7.33 15.75 -31.64
C LEU A 13 8.11 16.17 -30.39
N ILE A 14 8.65 17.39 -30.35
CA ILE A 14 9.36 17.91 -29.17
C ILE A 14 8.40 18.03 -27.98
N VAL A 15 7.19 18.56 -28.18
CA VAL A 15 6.19 18.67 -27.11
C VAL A 15 5.75 17.30 -26.60
N SER A 16 5.49 16.33 -27.49
CA SER A 16 5.17 14.96 -27.07
C SER A 16 6.32 14.34 -26.28
N LEU A 17 7.56 14.50 -26.74
CA LEU A 17 8.73 13.96 -26.05
C LEU A 17 8.87 14.56 -24.64
N VAL A 18 8.66 15.87 -24.49
CA VAL A 18 8.69 16.54 -23.18
C VAL A 18 7.59 15.99 -22.27
N ILE A 19 6.35 15.85 -22.75
CA ILE A 19 5.23 15.34 -21.94
C ILE A 19 5.48 13.89 -21.48
N PHE A 20 6.00 13.03 -22.37
CA PHE A 20 6.35 11.64 -22.03
C PHE A 20 7.57 11.52 -21.10
N SER A 21 8.41 12.55 -21.03
CA SER A 21 9.59 12.57 -20.15
C SER A 21 9.27 13.06 -18.74
N LEU A 22 8.07 13.60 -18.50
CA LEU A 22 7.65 14.02 -17.17
C LEU A 22 7.35 12.77 -16.31
N PRO A 23 7.76 12.76 -15.02
CA PRO A 23 7.46 11.66 -14.12
C PRO A 23 5.94 11.50 -14.02
N GLN A 24 5.46 10.31 -14.36
CA GLN A 24 4.06 9.95 -14.22
C GLN A 24 3.81 9.56 -12.76
N VAL A 25 2.92 10.27 -12.07
CA VAL A 25 2.52 9.91 -10.71
C VAL A 25 1.51 8.77 -10.83
N THR A 26 1.86 7.59 -10.31
CA THR A 26 0.92 6.50 -10.14
C THR A 26 0.34 6.58 -8.73
N ASN A 27 -0.99 6.41 -8.62
CA ASN A 27 -1.66 6.33 -7.33
C ASN A 27 -2.05 4.87 -7.07
N ALA A 28 -1.97 4.44 -5.82
CA ALA A 28 -2.54 3.16 -5.42
C ALA A 28 -4.06 3.20 -5.60
N ALA A 29 -4.65 2.11 -6.08
CA ALA A 29 -6.10 1.98 -6.17
C ALA A 29 -6.70 1.86 -4.76
N SER A 30 -7.89 2.44 -4.55
CA SER A 30 -8.55 2.43 -3.25
C SER A 30 -8.89 1.02 -2.80
N LEU A 31 -8.65 0.72 -1.52
CA LEU A 31 -9.08 -0.52 -0.90
C LEU A 31 -10.61 -0.58 -0.80
N THR A 32 -11.16 -1.80 -0.77
CA THR A 32 -12.58 -2.06 -0.52
C THR A 32 -12.75 -3.03 0.64
N ALA A 33 -13.99 -3.18 1.15
CA ALA A 33 -14.34 -4.09 2.24
C ALA A 33 -13.46 -3.96 3.50
N LEU A 34 -13.12 -2.72 3.90
CA LEU A 34 -12.28 -2.47 5.06
C LEU A 34 -13.03 -2.74 6.37
N SER A 35 -12.41 -3.51 7.26
CA SER A 35 -12.85 -3.67 8.65
C SER A 35 -11.66 -3.82 9.60
N ASP A 36 -11.86 -3.37 10.84
CA ASP A 36 -10.97 -3.62 11.98
C ASP A 36 -11.85 -4.00 13.16
N THR A 37 -11.54 -5.13 13.80
CA THR A 37 -12.22 -5.59 15.01
C THR A 37 -11.21 -5.89 16.10
N MET A 38 -11.46 -5.35 17.28
CA MET A 38 -10.69 -5.61 18.50
C MET A 38 -11.31 -6.72 19.33
N SER A 39 -10.47 -7.60 19.89
CA SER A 39 -10.91 -8.60 20.87
C SER A 39 -11.37 -7.97 22.19
N ARG A 40 -10.92 -6.75 22.49
CA ARG A 40 -11.30 -5.98 23.68
C ARG A 40 -11.38 -4.48 23.39
N LEU A 41 -12.52 -3.86 23.74
CA LEU A 41 -12.73 -2.40 23.71
C LEU A 41 -12.62 -1.83 25.12
N LYS A 42 -11.40 -1.72 25.64
CA LYS A 42 -11.13 -1.13 26.96
C LYS A 42 -9.79 -0.40 26.95
N ASP A 43 -9.80 0.83 27.44
CA ASP A 43 -8.61 1.67 27.50
C ASP A 43 -7.49 1.04 28.33
N SER A 44 -6.25 1.22 27.84
CA SER A 44 -5.03 0.74 28.50
C SER A 44 -5.04 -0.76 28.81
N GLN A 45 -5.65 -1.56 27.95
CA GLN A 45 -5.63 -3.02 28.04
C GLN A 45 -5.20 -3.61 26.69
N ALA A 46 -4.50 -4.74 26.74
CA ALA A 46 -4.12 -5.48 25.54
C ALA A 46 -5.38 -5.97 24.78
N SER A 47 -5.29 -5.91 23.46
CA SER A 47 -6.34 -6.31 22.53
C SER A 47 -5.70 -6.82 21.24
N ASN A 48 -6.26 -7.88 20.66
CA ASN A 48 -5.86 -8.36 19.35
C ASN A 48 -6.73 -7.68 18.29
N HIS A 49 -6.12 -7.25 17.20
CA HIS A 49 -6.82 -6.65 16.07
C HIS A 49 -6.95 -7.65 14.93
N THR A 50 -8.12 -7.71 14.31
CA THR A 50 -8.34 -8.39 13.03
C THR A 50 -8.68 -7.34 12.00
N ILE A 51 -7.70 -7.03 11.14
CA ILE A 51 -7.81 -6.04 10.08
C ILE A 51 -8.01 -6.76 8.75
N ARG A 52 -9.08 -6.42 8.03
CA ARG A 52 -9.42 -7.04 6.73
C ARG A 52 -9.66 -5.95 5.70
N PHE A 53 -9.16 -6.17 4.50
CA PHE A 53 -9.37 -5.30 3.36
C PHE A 53 -9.19 -6.09 2.07
N THR A 54 -9.73 -5.59 0.98
CA THR A 54 -9.53 -6.12 -0.37
C THR A 54 -8.73 -5.13 -1.19
N THR A 55 -7.61 -5.59 -1.76
CA THR A 55 -6.83 -4.80 -2.72
C THR A 55 -7.43 -4.97 -4.12
N PRO A 56 -7.57 -3.91 -4.94
CA PRO A 56 -8.20 -4.04 -6.26
C PRO A 56 -7.44 -4.90 -7.26
N THR A 57 -6.12 -5.02 -7.11
CA THR A 57 -5.22 -5.68 -8.07
C THR A 57 -4.22 -6.63 -7.39
N GLY A 58 -4.42 -6.97 -6.12
CA GLY A 58 -3.44 -7.71 -5.33
C GLY A 58 -2.26 -6.85 -4.84
N VAL A 59 -1.39 -7.47 -4.04
CA VAL A 59 -0.12 -6.90 -3.58
C VAL A 59 1.00 -7.59 -4.37
N ALA A 60 1.80 -6.82 -5.12
CA ALA A 60 2.95 -7.38 -5.83
C ALA A 60 4.01 -7.89 -4.83
N GLY A 61 4.77 -8.92 -5.18
CA GLY A 61 5.68 -9.60 -4.24
C GLY A 61 6.78 -8.74 -3.59
N ALA A 62 7.09 -7.56 -4.14
CA ALA A 62 8.02 -6.58 -3.55
C ALA A 62 7.32 -5.35 -2.95
N ALA A 63 5.99 -5.28 -3.03
CA ALA A 63 5.21 -4.22 -2.42
C ALA A 63 5.00 -4.50 -0.93
N GLN A 64 4.74 -3.44 -0.17
CA GLN A 64 4.54 -3.52 1.27
C GLN A 64 3.10 -3.18 1.62
N VAL A 65 2.56 -3.87 2.62
CA VAL A 65 1.35 -3.46 3.33
C VAL A 65 1.80 -2.77 4.60
N VAL A 66 1.40 -1.51 4.78
CA VAL A 66 1.75 -0.73 5.97
C VAL A 66 0.49 -0.45 6.77
N VAL A 67 0.43 -1.00 7.99
CA VAL A 67 -0.62 -0.71 8.96
C VAL A 67 -0.08 0.31 9.95
N THR A 68 -0.70 1.49 10.00
CA THR A 68 -0.32 2.56 10.92
C THR A 68 -1.35 2.67 12.04
N PHE A 69 -0.94 2.40 13.27
CA PHE A 69 -1.78 2.64 14.43
C PHE A 69 -1.69 4.12 14.87
N PRO A 70 -2.81 4.75 15.25
CA PRO A 70 -2.80 6.11 15.78
C PRO A 70 -2.00 6.23 17.09
N THR A 71 -1.65 7.47 17.44
CA THR A 71 -1.03 7.77 18.75
C THR A 71 -1.89 7.24 19.90
N GLY A 72 -1.28 6.55 20.85
CA GLY A 72 -1.95 5.94 22.01
C GLY A 72 -2.04 4.41 21.95
N PHE A 73 -1.78 3.81 20.79
CA PHE A 73 -1.54 2.38 20.67
C PHE A 73 -0.05 2.08 20.82
N ASP A 74 0.28 1.14 21.70
CA ASP A 74 1.61 0.55 21.80
C ASP A 74 1.57 -0.83 21.15
N VAL A 75 1.93 -0.88 19.86
CA VAL A 75 1.91 -2.13 19.08
C VAL A 75 3.07 -3.02 19.52
N ASN A 76 4.22 -2.43 19.87
CA ASN A 76 5.45 -3.12 20.25
C ASN A 76 5.34 -3.92 21.55
N GLY A 77 4.27 -3.68 22.32
CA GLY A 77 3.97 -4.36 23.56
C GLY A 77 5.00 -4.09 24.65
N THR A 78 4.84 -4.78 25.78
CA THR A 78 5.81 -4.68 26.88
C THR A 78 7.11 -5.37 26.47
N GLY A 79 8.19 -4.59 26.34
CA GLY A 79 9.53 -5.09 26.02
C GLY A 79 10.00 -4.80 24.59
N ASN A 80 9.12 -4.27 23.72
CA ASN A 80 9.42 -3.98 22.32
C ASN A 80 9.83 -5.25 21.54
N ASN A 81 8.97 -6.27 21.66
CA ASN A 81 9.25 -7.65 21.26
C ASN A 81 8.36 -8.13 20.11
N LEU A 82 7.63 -7.25 19.43
CA LEU A 82 6.84 -7.66 18.26
C LEU A 82 7.72 -8.40 17.26
N ASP A 83 7.33 -9.64 16.98
CA ASP A 83 7.94 -10.45 15.94
C ASP A 83 6.88 -11.13 15.05
N TYR A 84 7.34 -12.00 14.17
CA TYR A 84 6.47 -12.71 13.22
C TYR A 84 5.54 -13.73 13.90
N THR A 85 5.72 -14.02 15.19
CA THR A 85 4.83 -14.90 15.97
C THR A 85 3.65 -14.16 16.60
N ASP A 86 3.69 -12.83 16.64
CA ASP A 86 2.59 -11.97 17.10
C ASP A 86 1.62 -11.58 15.96
N ILE A 87 1.99 -11.86 14.71
CA ILE A 87 1.26 -11.42 13.51
C ILE A 87 0.86 -12.64 12.69
N ASP A 88 -0.43 -12.74 12.37
CA ASP A 88 -0.97 -13.70 11.41
C ASP A 88 -1.40 -12.98 10.14
N VAL A 89 -1.09 -13.55 8.98
CA VAL A 89 -1.53 -13.03 7.67
C VAL A 89 -2.22 -14.14 6.91
N ALA A 90 -3.43 -13.86 6.42
CA ALA A 90 -4.13 -14.73 5.49
C ALA A 90 -4.44 -13.96 4.20
N ASP A 91 -4.23 -14.62 3.07
CA ASP A 91 -4.60 -14.14 1.74
C ASP A 91 -5.72 -15.02 1.18
N ASP A 92 -6.84 -14.41 0.80
CA ASP A 92 -8.05 -15.10 0.35
C ASP A 92 -8.52 -16.26 1.27
N GLY A 93 -8.28 -16.11 2.58
CA GLY A 93 -8.65 -17.10 3.60
C GLY A 93 -7.66 -18.24 3.78
N VAL A 94 -6.48 -18.15 3.17
CA VAL A 94 -5.38 -19.10 3.33
C VAL A 94 -4.24 -18.44 4.10
N ASP A 95 -3.77 -19.09 5.15
CA ASP A 95 -2.66 -18.60 5.96
C ASP A 95 -1.36 -18.52 5.14
N VAL A 96 -0.68 -17.39 5.26
CA VAL A 96 0.63 -17.13 4.65
C VAL A 96 1.70 -17.41 5.69
N THR A 97 2.68 -18.24 5.34
CA THR A 97 3.83 -18.48 6.23
C THR A 97 4.71 -17.23 6.29
N LEU A 98 4.85 -16.67 7.49
CA LEU A 98 5.77 -15.58 7.75
C LEU A 98 7.15 -16.15 8.13
N ALA A 99 8.20 -15.66 7.48
CA ALA A 99 9.57 -15.98 7.86
C ALA A 99 10.12 -14.87 8.75
N ALA A 100 10.99 -15.24 9.71
CA ALA A 100 11.83 -14.27 10.40
C ALA A 100 12.65 -13.50 9.34
N SER A 101 12.65 -12.17 9.42
CA SER A 101 13.49 -11.31 8.57
C SER A 101 14.78 -10.91 9.28
#